data_AF-A0A0F6W1K0-F1
#
_entry.id   AF-A0A0F6W1K0-F1
#
_cell.length_a   1.000
_cell.length_b   1.000
_cell.length_c   1.000
_cell.angle_alpha   90.00
_cell.angle_beta   90.00
_cell.angle_gamma   90.00
#
_symmetry.space_group_name_H-M   'P 1'
#
loop_
_entity.id
_entity.type
_entity.pdbx_description
1 polymer ?
#
loop_
_entity_poly.entity_id
_entity_poly.type
_entity_poly.pdbx_seq_one_letter_code
_entity_poly.pdbx_strand_id
1 'polypeptide(L)'
;MLAELKDLESRFTDVFWQELAAGLGVSRWSLEDAPRSAELAARDALMRSEAARSTRIEDQVAELGVRIAALERVIARWSSLTRAWRRPASRAPRGDGSRSGGADPTVETVLARERIESMLRELRPRLPVDVRVKPNGALRVHWAIATSAPRGVGAVRLEPERLLDDLRKVAGVLTDIDVGDDRFDGAFLVRGHEPTVRAVLDRETRGRLLRLDARCADLRVDLDAGEAVVRMHSSPTVELLEDALAVLARLRRAPVRALRNDEA
;
A
#
# COMPACT_ATOMS: atom_id res chain seq x y z
N MET A 1 -23.04 -5.87 38.24
CA MET A 1 -22.54 -6.60 37.05
C MET A 1 -23.57 -7.57 36.44
N LEU A 2 -23.91 -8.71 37.05
CA LEU A 2 -24.91 -9.65 36.46
C LEU A 2 -26.34 -9.06 36.31
N ALA A 3 -26.75 -8.19 37.25
CA ALA A 3 -28.04 -7.50 37.17
C ALA A 3 -28.07 -6.38 36.10
N GLU A 4 -26.96 -5.65 35.95
CA GLU A 4 -26.81 -4.61 34.93
C GLU A 4 -26.71 -5.22 33.53
N LEU A 5 -26.11 -6.40 33.39
CA LEU A 5 -26.06 -7.13 32.12
C LEU A 5 -27.48 -7.55 31.68
N LYS A 6 -28.31 -8.03 32.62
CA LYS A 6 -29.70 -8.39 32.35
C LYS A 6 -30.57 -7.17 32.01
N ASP A 7 -30.36 -6.03 32.66
CA ASP A 7 -31.06 -4.79 32.33
C ASP A 7 -30.66 -4.28 30.93
N LEU A 8 -29.37 -4.38 30.58
CA LEU A 8 -28.89 -4.02 29.25
C LEU A 8 -29.46 -4.94 28.16
N GLU A 9 -29.50 -6.25 28.42
CA GLU A 9 -30.07 -7.26 27.52
C GLU A 9 -31.58 -7.04 27.31
N SER A 10 -32.32 -6.71 28.37
CA SER A 10 -33.75 -6.37 28.29
C SER A 10 -33.99 -5.13 27.43
N ARG A 11 -33.23 -4.05 27.66
CA ARG A 11 -33.38 -2.80 26.91
C ARG A 11 -32.99 -2.96 25.44
N PHE A 12 -31.94 -3.74 25.16
CA PHE A 12 -31.54 -4.04 23.79
C PHE A 12 -32.62 -4.84 23.07
N THR A 13 -33.21 -5.84 23.74
CA THR A 13 -34.28 -6.66 23.18
C THR A 13 -35.53 -5.82 22.87
N ASP A 14 -35.94 -4.93 23.78
CA ASP A 14 -37.08 -4.04 23.56
C ASP A 14 -36.88 -3.05 22.40
N VAL A 15 -35.71 -2.41 22.31
CA VAL A 15 -35.40 -1.44 21.24
C VAL A 15 -35.26 -2.17 19.90
N PHE A 16 -34.56 -3.30 19.87
CA PHE A 16 -34.40 -4.12 18.66
C PHE A 16 -35.76 -4.55 18.10
N TRP A 17 -36.67 -5.04 18.95
CA TRP A 17 -38.00 -5.43 18.50
C TRP A 17 -38.85 -4.23 18.07
N GLN A 18 -38.73 -3.07 18.72
CA GLN A 18 -39.46 -1.87 18.29
C GLN A 18 -39.05 -1.40 16.90
N GLU A 19 -37.75 -1.31 16.62
CA GLU A 19 -37.25 -0.85 15.33
C GLU A 19 -37.51 -1.87 14.21
N LEU A 20 -37.29 -3.16 14.49
CA LEU A 20 -37.43 -4.23 13.51
C LEU A 20 -38.90 -4.52 13.20
N ALA A 21 -39.79 -4.46 14.21
CA ALA A 21 -41.23 -4.62 14.00
C ALA A 21 -41.84 -3.44 13.23
N ALA A 22 -41.37 -2.21 13.48
CA ALA A 22 -41.78 -1.04 12.71
C ALA A 22 -41.35 -1.13 11.23
N GLY A 23 -40.13 -1.61 10.97
CA GLY A 23 -39.62 -1.81 9.60
C GLY A 23 -40.35 -2.92 8.83
N LEU A 24 -40.91 -3.92 9.53
CA LEU A 24 -41.64 -5.04 8.94
C LEU A 24 -43.17 -4.86 8.95
N GLY A 25 -43.69 -3.77 9.52
CA GLY A 25 -45.13 -3.52 9.64
C GLY A 25 -45.87 -4.49 10.58
N VAL A 26 -45.16 -5.14 11.50
CA VAL A 26 -45.73 -6.12 12.44
C VAL A 26 -46.04 -5.41 13.76
N SER A 27 -47.31 -5.36 14.17
CA SER A 27 -47.68 -4.78 15.47
C SER A 27 -47.34 -5.75 16.61
N ARG A 28 -46.73 -5.25 17.69
CA ARG A 28 -46.31 -6.01 18.91
C ARG A 28 -47.42 -6.88 19.51
N TRP A 29 -48.68 -6.52 19.28
CA TRP A 29 -49.87 -7.23 19.77
C TRP A 29 -50.26 -8.48 18.96
N SER A 30 -49.62 -8.73 17.81
CA SER A 30 -49.91 -9.90 16.97
C SER A 30 -49.08 -11.14 17.33
N LEU A 31 -48.09 -11.02 18.22
CA LEU A 31 -47.17 -12.12 18.55
C LEU A 31 -47.67 -13.01 19.69
N GLU A 32 -48.47 -12.49 20.62
CA GLU A 32 -49.03 -13.31 21.72
C GLU A 32 -50.21 -14.18 21.28
N ASP A 33 -50.95 -13.75 20.25
CA ASP A 33 -52.06 -14.50 19.63
C ASP A 33 -51.69 -15.11 18.26
N ALA A 34 -50.43 -14.98 17.82
CA ALA A 34 -49.97 -15.67 16.63
C ALA A 34 -50.13 -17.18 16.86
N PRO A 35 -50.90 -17.89 16.03
CA PRO A 35 -50.99 -19.34 16.17
C PRO A 35 -49.56 -19.89 16.09
N ARG A 36 -49.19 -20.85 16.96
CA ARG A 36 -47.84 -21.45 16.99
C ARG A 36 -47.31 -21.85 15.61
N SER A 37 -48.20 -22.11 14.65
CA SER A 37 -47.88 -22.35 13.24
C SER A 37 -47.23 -21.16 12.53
N ALA A 38 -47.60 -19.92 12.82
CA ALA A 38 -47.01 -18.71 12.25
C ALA A 38 -45.59 -18.44 12.79
N GLU A 39 -45.36 -18.68 14.08
CA GLU A 39 -44.02 -18.59 14.69
C GLU A 39 -43.06 -19.64 14.10
N LEU A 40 -43.52 -20.89 13.98
CA LEU A 40 -42.77 -21.95 13.33
C LEU A 40 -42.46 -21.61 11.85
N ALA A 41 -43.44 -21.09 11.12
CA ALA A 41 -43.24 -20.68 9.72
C ALA A 41 -42.24 -19.52 9.58
N ALA A 42 -42.26 -18.55 10.50
CA ALA A 42 -41.30 -17.44 10.52
C ALA A 42 -39.88 -17.93 10.84
N ARG A 43 -39.74 -18.85 11.81
CA ARG A 43 -38.46 -19.50 12.14
C ARG A 43 -37.92 -20.30 10.97
N ASP A 44 -38.76 -21.08 10.29
CA ASP A 44 -38.37 -21.83 9.09
C ASP A 44 -37.99 -20.91 7.93
N ALA A 45 -38.62 -19.75 7.80
CA ALA A 45 -38.23 -18.74 6.81
C ALA A 45 -36.87 -18.10 7.15
N LEU A 46 -36.60 -17.81 8.42
CA LEU A 46 -35.31 -17.29 8.88
C LEU A 46 -34.19 -18.32 8.66
N MET A 47 -34.38 -19.57 9.07
CA MET A 47 -33.37 -20.62 8.88
C MET A 47 -33.07 -20.85 7.39
N ARG A 48 -34.07 -20.75 6.52
CA ARG A 48 -33.86 -20.82 5.05
C ARG A 48 -33.10 -19.61 4.51
N SER A 49 -33.35 -18.41 5.02
CA SER A 49 -32.63 -17.20 4.58
C SER A 49 -31.18 -17.20 5.05
N GLU A 50 -30.92 -17.68 6.28
CA GLU A 50 -29.57 -17.88 6.81
C GLU A 50 -28.81 -18.96 6.04
N ALA A 51 -29.44 -20.09 5.73
CA ALA A 51 -28.85 -21.13 4.90
C ALA A 51 -28.47 -20.59 3.51
N ALA A 52 -29.38 -19.83 2.86
CA ALA A 52 -29.11 -19.21 1.57
C ALA A 52 -27.97 -18.18 1.64
N ARG A 53 -27.87 -17.41 2.74
CA ARG A 53 -26.76 -16.47 2.97
C ARG A 53 -25.44 -17.21 3.15
N SER A 54 -25.42 -18.32 3.90
CA SER A 54 -24.23 -19.15 4.09
C SER A 54 -23.73 -19.69 2.75
N THR A 55 -24.62 -20.28 1.95
CA THR A 55 -24.27 -20.79 0.62
C THR A 55 -23.70 -19.68 -0.28
N ARG A 56 -24.28 -18.47 -0.26
CA ARG A 56 -23.77 -17.34 -1.04
C ARG A 56 -22.36 -16.91 -0.61
N ILE A 57 -22.05 -16.95 0.68
CA ILE A 57 -20.73 -16.63 1.21
C ILE A 57 -19.73 -17.72 0.78
N GLU A 58 -20.12 -18.99 0.87
CA GLU A 58 -19.31 -20.12 0.41
C GLU A 58 -18.97 -20.00 -1.09
N ASP A 59 -19.95 -19.65 -1.92
CA ASP A 59 -19.75 -19.41 -3.35
C ASP A 59 -18.78 -18.25 -3.63
N GLN A 60 -18.89 -17.15 -2.89
CA GLN A 60 -17.98 -16.00 -3.01
C GLN A 60 -16.55 -16.35 -2.59
N VAL A 61 -16.39 -17.11 -1.50
CA VAL A 61 -15.07 -17.59 -1.05
C VAL A 61 -14.46 -18.53 -2.09
N ALA A 62 -15.25 -19.44 -2.66
CA ALA A 62 -14.80 -20.32 -3.74
C ALA A 62 -14.36 -19.52 -4.99
N GLU A 63 -15.13 -18.51 -5.39
CA GLU A 63 -14.78 -17.63 -6.52
C GLU A 63 -13.46 -16.87 -6.27
N LEU A 64 -13.28 -16.30 -5.07
CA LEU A 64 -12.04 -15.63 -4.70
C LEU A 64 -10.85 -16.59 -4.70
N GLY A 65 -11.04 -17.82 -4.23
CA GLY A 65 -10.02 -18.87 -4.31
C GLY A 65 -9.57 -19.16 -5.75
N VAL A 66 -10.51 -19.25 -6.69
CA VAL A 66 -10.21 -19.42 -8.13
C VAL A 66 -9.44 -18.22 -8.69
N ARG A 67 -9.84 -16.99 -8.33
CA ARG A 67 -9.15 -15.75 -8.77
C ARG A 67 -7.72 -15.68 -8.23
N ILE A 68 -7.49 -16.01 -6.96
CA ILE A 68 -6.15 -16.06 -6.37
C ILE A 68 -5.28 -17.10 -7.09
N ALA A 69 -5.78 -18.32 -7.31
CA ALA A 69 -5.05 -19.36 -8.04
C ALA A 69 -4.74 -18.96 -9.50
N ALA A 70 -5.59 -18.16 -10.14
CA ALA A 70 -5.30 -17.58 -11.46
C ALA A 70 -4.16 -16.55 -11.40
N LEU A 71 -4.17 -15.65 -10.41
CA LEU A 71 -3.10 -14.67 -10.20
C LEU A 71 -1.76 -15.34 -9.86
N GLU A 72 -1.77 -16.38 -9.02
CA GLU A 72 -0.57 -17.16 -8.70
C GLU A 72 0.03 -17.82 -9.94
N ARG A 73 -0.80 -18.36 -10.85
CA ARG A 73 -0.32 -18.90 -12.14
C ARG A 73 0.30 -17.82 -13.02
N VAL A 74 -0.27 -16.62 -13.04
CA VAL A 74 0.31 -15.48 -13.77
C VAL A 74 1.67 -15.11 -13.15
N ILE A 75 1.75 -14.96 -11.82
CA ILE A 75 3.00 -14.66 -11.11
C ILE A 75 4.05 -15.75 -11.36
N ALA A 76 3.67 -17.03 -11.30
CA ALA A 76 4.57 -18.15 -11.57
C ALA A 76 5.08 -18.16 -13.02
N ARG A 77 4.20 -17.87 -14.00
CA ARG A 77 4.57 -17.74 -15.41
C ARG A 77 5.58 -16.60 -15.61
N TRP A 78 5.33 -15.43 -15.02
CA TRP A 78 6.26 -14.30 -15.06
C TRP A 78 7.59 -14.63 -14.36
N SER A 79 7.55 -15.33 -13.22
CA SER A 79 8.74 -15.77 -12.48
C SER A 79 9.55 -16.83 -13.24
N SER A 80 8.90 -17.63 -14.08
CA SER A 80 9.55 -18.59 -14.97
C SER A 80 10.24 -17.88 -16.14
N LEU A 81 9.53 -16.94 -16.80
CA LEU A 81 10.09 -16.13 -17.89
C LEU A 81 11.31 -15.33 -17.43
N THR A 82 11.23 -14.69 -16.27
CA THR A 82 12.37 -13.95 -15.70
C THR A 82 13.54 -14.84 -15.32
N ARG A 83 13.30 -16.09 -14.86
CA ARG A 83 14.37 -17.07 -14.60
C ARG A 83 15.00 -17.61 -15.89
N ALA A 84 14.20 -17.87 -16.91
CA ALA A 84 14.70 -18.27 -18.23
C ALA A 84 15.62 -17.21 -18.83
N TRP A 85 15.30 -15.93 -18.61
CA TRP A 85 16.11 -14.79 -19.09
C TRP A 85 17.33 -14.50 -18.20
N ARG A 86 17.32 -14.93 -16.93
CA ARG A 86 18.46 -14.80 -16.00
C ARG A 86 19.48 -15.93 -16.09
N ARG A 87 19.20 -17.04 -16.76
CA ARG A 87 20.21 -18.08 -17.00
C ARG A 87 21.16 -17.56 -18.07
N PRO A 88 22.43 -17.24 -17.74
CA PRO A 88 23.43 -17.03 -18.77
C PRO A 88 23.56 -18.37 -19.50
N ALA A 89 23.55 -18.38 -20.83
CA ALA A 89 23.83 -19.58 -21.60
C ALA A 89 25.14 -20.20 -21.09
N SER A 90 25.02 -21.30 -20.36
CA SER A 90 26.16 -21.95 -19.74
C SER A 90 26.99 -22.64 -20.82
N ARG A 91 28.16 -22.04 -21.10
CA ARG A 91 29.40 -22.64 -21.62
C ARG A 91 29.22 -23.66 -22.76
N ALA A 92 29.23 -23.15 -23.98
CA ALA A 92 29.81 -23.89 -25.10
C ALA A 92 31.35 -24.02 -24.89
N PRO A 93 31.99 -25.06 -25.45
CA PRO A 93 33.43 -25.31 -25.26
C PRO A 93 34.27 -24.14 -25.76
N ARG A 94 35.36 -23.84 -25.06
CA ARG A 94 36.34 -22.79 -25.35
C ARG A 94 36.84 -22.88 -26.80
N GLY A 95 36.24 -22.09 -27.68
CA GLY A 95 36.86 -21.64 -28.92
C GLY A 95 37.43 -20.24 -28.68
N ASP A 96 38.74 -20.11 -28.83
CA ASP A 96 39.47 -18.86 -28.75
C ASP A 96 38.99 -17.93 -29.89
N GLY A 97 38.57 -16.72 -29.54
CA GLY A 97 38.24 -15.70 -30.53
C GLY A 97 36.89 -15.04 -30.33
N SER A 98 36.93 -13.71 -30.27
CA SER A 98 35.81 -12.77 -30.31
C SER A 98 35.18 -12.42 -28.95
N ARG A 99 35.64 -11.28 -28.44
CA ARG A 99 34.93 -10.44 -27.47
C ARG A 99 33.55 -10.12 -28.04
N SER A 100 32.47 -10.54 -27.37
CA SER A 100 31.15 -10.00 -27.62
C SER A 100 30.28 -9.98 -26.36
N GLY A 101 29.64 -8.82 -26.15
CA GLY A 101 28.24 -8.77 -25.76
C GLY A 101 27.92 -8.85 -24.28
N GLY A 102 28.50 -7.99 -23.44
CA GLY A 102 27.70 -7.46 -22.33
C GLY A 102 26.48 -6.79 -22.93
N ALA A 103 25.28 -7.19 -22.51
CA ALA A 103 24.02 -6.71 -23.08
C ALA A 103 24.07 -5.18 -23.21
N ASP A 104 24.07 -4.73 -24.45
CA ASP A 104 24.06 -3.31 -24.80
C ASP A 104 22.83 -2.71 -24.08
N PRO A 105 22.99 -1.68 -23.23
CA PRO A 105 21.83 -0.95 -22.75
C PRO A 105 21.06 -0.54 -24.00
N THR A 106 19.79 -0.95 -24.11
CA THR A 106 18.96 -0.61 -25.26
C THR A 106 19.11 0.89 -25.52
N VAL A 107 19.23 1.31 -26.79
CA VAL A 107 19.40 2.73 -27.17
C VAL A 107 18.41 3.64 -26.42
N GLU A 108 17.21 3.13 -26.16
CA GLU A 108 16.18 3.75 -25.34
C GLU A 108 16.59 4.06 -23.88
N THR A 109 17.35 3.17 -23.23
CA THR A 109 17.92 3.38 -21.88
C THR A 109 18.98 4.47 -21.87
N VAL A 110 19.82 4.53 -22.92
CA VAL A 110 20.86 5.56 -23.06
C VAL A 110 20.22 6.93 -23.31
N LEU A 111 19.26 7.01 -24.24
CA LEU A 111 18.53 8.24 -24.55
C LEU A 111 17.68 8.73 -23.36
N ALA A 112 17.03 7.82 -22.64
CA ALA A 112 16.28 8.16 -21.43
C ALA A 112 17.21 8.75 -20.35
N ARG A 113 18.39 8.15 -20.18
CA ARG A 113 19.41 8.65 -19.25
C ARG A 113 19.91 10.04 -19.64
N GLU A 114 20.27 10.27 -20.89
CA GLU A 114 20.77 11.58 -21.34
C GLU A 114 19.71 12.69 -21.20
N ARG A 115 18.46 12.40 -21.59
CA ARG A 115 17.35 13.34 -21.44
C ARG A 115 17.15 13.72 -19.97
N ILE A 116 17.19 12.74 -19.08
CA ILE A 116 17.01 12.97 -17.64
C ILE A 116 18.22 13.67 -17.03
N GLU A 117 19.45 13.30 -17.40
CA GLU A 117 20.65 14.03 -16.97
C GLU A 117 20.64 15.49 -17.44
N SER A 118 20.06 15.77 -18.61
CA SER A 118 19.83 17.13 -19.10
C SER A 118 18.80 17.88 -18.25
N MET A 119 17.65 17.26 -17.98
CA MET A 119 16.61 17.84 -17.13
C MET A 119 17.10 18.07 -15.70
N LEU A 120 17.89 17.14 -15.15
CA LEU A 120 18.51 17.27 -13.84
C LEU A 120 19.57 18.36 -13.81
N ARG A 121 20.32 18.57 -14.90
CA ARG A 121 21.25 19.70 -15.02
C ARG A 121 20.51 21.03 -14.96
N GLU A 122 19.36 21.13 -15.60
CA GLU A 122 18.50 22.31 -15.55
C GLU A 122 17.92 22.55 -14.13
N LEU A 123 17.57 21.47 -13.42
CA LEU A 123 16.97 21.52 -12.09
C LEU A 123 17.99 21.62 -10.93
N ARG A 124 19.27 21.26 -11.17
CA ARG A 124 20.37 21.22 -10.20
C ARG A 124 20.60 22.54 -9.44
N PRO A 125 20.47 23.74 -10.03
CA PRO A 125 20.68 25.00 -9.31
C PRO A 125 19.71 25.17 -8.14
N ARG A 126 18.57 24.46 -8.15
CA ARG A 126 17.51 24.62 -7.15
C ARG A 126 17.73 23.74 -5.91
N LEU A 127 18.41 22.60 -6.03
CA LEU A 127 18.64 21.65 -4.93
C LEU A 127 19.95 20.85 -5.13
N PRO A 128 20.78 20.67 -4.08
CA PRO A 128 21.89 19.71 -4.10
C PRO A 128 21.32 18.28 -3.99
N VAL A 129 20.94 17.72 -5.13
CA VAL A 129 20.39 16.36 -5.27
C VAL A 129 21.43 15.48 -5.94
N ASP A 130 21.66 14.31 -5.35
CA ASP A 130 22.41 13.22 -5.95
C ASP A 130 21.42 12.29 -6.64
N VAL A 131 21.49 12.16 -7.96
CA VAL A 131 20.55 11.29 -8.70
C VAL A 131 21.25 10.00 -9.04
N ARG A 132 20.74 8.89 -8.51
CA ARG A 132 21.26 7.55 -8.72
C ARG A 132 20.33 6.77 -9.62
N VAL A 133 20.70 6.64 -10.88
CA VAL A 133 19.98 5.77 -11.82
C VAL A 133 20.57 4.38 -11.71
N LYS A 134 19.80 3.42 -11.19
CA LYS A 134 20.22 2.01 -11.16
C LYS A 134 19.41 1.22 -12.18
N PRO A 135 19.99 0.88 -13.35
CA PRO A 135 19.34 -0.07 -14.24
C PRO A 135 19.23 -1.42 -13.53
N ASN A 136 18.02 -1.97 -13.44
CA ASN A 136 17.82 -3.35 -12.98
C ASN A 136 17.68 -4.21 -14.23
N GLY A 137 18.43 -5.33 -14.29
CA GLY A 137 18.72 -6.12 -15.49
C GLY A 137 17.54 -6.85 -16.16
N ALA A 138 16.34 -6.30 -16.12
CA ALA A 138 15.16 -6.78 -16.81
C ALA A 138 14.21 -5.61 -17.12
N LEU A 139 14.56 -4.78 -18.11
CA LEU A 139 13.68 -3.77 -18.77
C LEU A 139 12.95 -2.74 -17.88
N ARG A 140 13.11 -2.78 -16.55
CA ARG A 140 12.56 -1.81 -15.60
C ARG A 140 13.70 -0.98 -15.07
N VAL A 141 13.75 0.29 -15.48
CA VAL A 141 14.67 1.25 -14.88
C VAL A 141 14.07 1.65 -13.53
N HIS A 142 14.78 1.30 -12.45
CA HIS A 142 14.43 1.80 -11.13
C HIS A 142 15.14 3.13 -10.96
N TRP A 143 14.36 4.18 -10.77
CA TRP A 143 14.88 5.51 -10.53
C TRP A 143 14.97 5.72 -9.04
N ALA A 144 16.14 6.16 -8.56
CA ALA A 144 16.33 6.57 -7.19
C ALA A 144 16.90 7.99 -7.18
N ILE A 145 16.13 8.93 -6.65
CA ILE A 145 16.55 10.33 -6.52
C ILE A 145 16.81 10.56 -5.05
N ALA A 146 18.04 10.94 -4.72
CA ALA A 146 18.50 11.06 -3.35
C ALA A 146 18.91 12.50 -3.02
N THR A 147 18.65 12.94 -1.80
CA THR A 147 19.27 14.15 -1.26
C THR A 147 19.68 13.90 0.19
N SER A 148 20.45 14.83 0.74
CA SER A 148 20.76 14.81 2.17
C SER A 148 19.51 15.10 2.99
N ALA A 149 19.32 14.35 4.07
CA ALA A 149 18.35 14.62 5.11
C ALA A 149 19.00 15.37 6.29
N PRO A 150 18.23 16.08 7.12
CA PRO A 150 18.73 16.63 8.37
C PRO A 150 19.35 15.54 9.25
N ARG A 151 20.37 15.90 10.03
CA ARG A 151 20.93 14.97 11.05
C ARG A 151 19.92 14.79 12.18
N GLY A 152 19.87 13.57 12.74
CA GLY A 152 18.97 13.25 13.87
C GLY A 152 17.52 12.94 13.45
N VAL A 153 17.25 12.82 12.16
CA VAL A 153 15.99 12.32 11.63
C VAL A 153 15.96 10.80 11.84
N GLY A 154 14.97 10.33 12.60
CA GLY A 154 14.71 8.89 12.74
C GLY A 154 14.28 8.27 11.40
N ALA A 155 14.45 6.95 11.27
CA ALA A 155 14.10 6.26 10.04
C ALA A 155 12.60 6.44 9.72
N VAL A 156 12.28 6.83 8.49
CA VAL A 156 10.92 6.85 7.94
C VAL A 156 10.92 6.12 6.61
N ARG A 157 10.00 5.18 6.45
CA ARG A 157 9.78 4.44 5.21
C ARG A 157 8.30 4.57 4.83
N LEU A 158 8.08 4.96 3.58
CA LEU A 158 6.78 4.95 2.93
C LEU A 158 6.82 4.01 1.75
N GLU A 159 5.84 3.12 1.70
CA GLU A 159 5.59 2.23 0.57
C GLU A 159 4.10 2.30 0.22
N PRO A 160 3.69 1.99 -1.03
CA PRO A 160 2.28 1.96 -1.36
C PRO A 160 1.61 0.85 -0.57
N GLU A 161 0.45 1.14 -0.02
CA GLU A 161 -0.33 0.16 0.70
C GLU A 161 -0.84 -0.93 -0.24
N ARG A 162 -0.79 -2.18 0.22
CA ARG A 162 -1.26 -3.35 -0.53
C ARG A 162 -2.38 -4.00 0.25
N LEU A 163 -3.28 -4.67 -0.47
CA LEU A 163 -4.38 -5.43 0.14
C LEU A 163 -3.93 -6.49 1.17
N LEU A 164 -2.72 -7.05 1.02
CA LEU A 164 -2.16 -7.98 2.00
C LEU A 164 -1.68 -7.28 3.29
N ASP A 165 -1.38 -5.98 3.23
CA ASP A 165 -0.97 -5.21 4.39
C ASP A 165 -2.18 -4.92 5.29
N ASP A 166 -3.36 -4.64 4.74
CA ASP A 166 -4.63 -4.56 5.49
C ASP A 166 -4.90 -5.84 6.31
N LEU A 167 -4.78 -7.00 5.67
CA LEU A 167 -4.97 -8.29 6.34
C LEU A 167 -3.95 -8.50 7.47
N ARG A 168 -2.71 -8.04 7.29
CA ARG A 168 -1.66 -8.12 8.32
C ARG A 168 -1.90 -7.16 9.46
N LYS A 169 -2.44 -5.96 9.20
CA LYS A 169 -2.86 -5.00 10.22
C LYS A 169 -3.96 -5.59 11.09
N VAL A 170 -4.99 -6.18 10.48
CA VAL A 170 -6.09 -6.85 11.19
C VAL A 170 -5.58 -8.02 12.05
N ALA A 171 -4.60 -8.78 11.54
CA ALA A 171 -3.97 -9.86 12.28
C ALA A 171 -3.00 -9.39 13.39
N GLY A 172 -2.76 -8.07 13.53
CA GLY A 172 -1.80 -7.51 14.48
C GLY A 172 -0.34 -7.83 14.17
N VAL A 173 -0.03 -8.32 12.96
CA VAL A 173 1.33 -8.70 12.52
C VAL A 173 2.11 -7.48 12.02
N LEU A 174 1.39 -6.44 11.58
CA LEU A 174 1.96 -5.23 11.03
C LEU A 174 1.38 -4.02 11.74
N THR A 175 2.26 -3.17 12.26
CA THR A 175 1.91 -1.86 12.82
C THR A 175 2.47 -0.78 11.91
N ASP A 176 1.63 0.15 11.52
CA ASP A 176 1.98 1.37 10.82
C ASP A 176 1.53 2.61 11.60
N ILE A 177 1.90 3.78 11.10
CA ILE A 177 1.64 5.05 11.76
C ILE A 177 0.63 5.84 10.92
N ASP A 178 -0.57 6.00 11.47
CA ASP A 178 -1.59 6.88 10.89
C ASP A 178 -1.16 8.36 11.06
N VAL A 179 -1.20 9.12 9.97
CA VAL A 179 -0.92 10.56 9.99
C VAL A 179 -2.18 11.43 10.05
N GLY A 180 -3.35 10.79 10.11
CA GLY A 180 -4.66 11.43 10.31
C GLY A 180 -5.24 12.04 9.05
N ASP A 181 -5.01 11.41 7.90
CA ASP A 181 -5.53 11.79 6.60
C ASP A 181 -5.93 10.53 5.84
N ASP A 182 -7.23 10.19 5.87
CA ASP A 182 -7.77 8.92 5.36
C ASP A 182 -7.32 8.60 3.92
N ARG A 183 -7.15 9.63 3.07
CA ARG A 183 -6.70 9.42 1.69
C ARG A 183 -5.23 9.06 1.61
N PHE A 184 -4.43 9.62 2.50
CA PHE A 184 -3.01 9.33 2.60
C PHE A 184 -2.77 7.99 3.29
N ASP A 185 -3.44 7.77 4.42
CA ASP A 185 -3.31 6.58 5.26
C ASP A 185 -3.78 5.33 4.50
N GLY A 186 -4.80 5.43 3.63
CA GLY A 186 -5.22 4.34 2.75
C GLY A 186 -4.43 4.18 1.44
N ALA A 187 -3.47 5.07 1.16
CA ALA A 187 -2.62 5.00 -0.03
C ALA A 187 -1.21 4.52 0.30
N PHE A 188 -0.71 4.82 1.50
CA PHE A 188 0.65 4.54 1.91
C PHE A 188 0.72 3.81 3.24
N LEU A 189 1.53 2.77 3.25
CA LEU A 189 2.00 2.16 4.47
C LEU A 189 3.18 2.97 5.04
N VAL A 190 2.99 3.57 6.21
CA VAL A 190 3.98 4.44 6.86
C VAL A 190 4.64 3.74 8.04
N ARG A 191 5.97 3.64 8.02
CA ARG A 191 6.76 3.03 9.10
C ARG A 191 7.86 3.98 9.56
N GLY A 192 8.19 3.95 10.84
CA GLY A 192 9.29 4.74 11.37
C GLY A 192 9.11 5.15 12.82
N HIS A 193 9.80 6.21 13.21
CA HIS A 193 9.61 6.86 14.51
C HIS A 193 8.48 7.90 14.41
N GLU A 194 7.39 7.70 15.16
CA GLU A 194 6.15 8.49 15.02
C GLU A 194 6.33 10.02 15.10
N PRO A 195 7.06 10.60 16.08
CA PRO A 195 7.35 12.03 16.10
C PRO A 195 8.05 12.53 14.82
N THR A 196 8.94 11.72 14.26
CA THR A 196 9.64 12.05 13.01
C THR A 196 8.70 11.96 11.81
N VAL A 197 7.88 10.90 11.75
CA VAL A 197 6.86 10.72 10.72
C VAL A 197 5.93 11.93 10.68
N ARG A 198 5.37 12.33 11.82
CA ARG A 198 4.45 13.48 11.91
C ARG A 198 5.12 14.81 11.54
N ALA A 199 6.39 14.99 11.88
CA ALA A 199 7.14 16.20 11.55
C ALA A 199 7.49 16.30 10.05
N VAL A 200 7.75 15.17 9.41
CA VAL A 200 8.18 15.10 8.00
C VAL A 200 6.99 15.05 7.05
N LEU A 201 5.94 14.30 7.41
CA LEU A 201 4.73 14.11 6.61
C LEU A 201 3.66 15.15 6.94
N ASP A 202 4.01 16.42 6.84
CA ASP A 202 3.04 17.51 6.94
C ASP A 202 2.02 17.48 5.79
N ARG A 203 0.95 18.27 5.91
CA ARG A 203 -0.15 18.33 4.93
C ARG A 203 0.33 18.59 3.49
N GLU A 204 1.34 19.44 3.31
CA GLU A 204 1.83 19.75 1.97
C GLU A 204 2.67 18.61 1.40
N THR A 205 3.54 18.00 2.22
CA THR A 205 4.32 16.82 1.84
C THR A 205 3.38 15.67 1.45
N ARG A 206 2.33 15.41 2.25
CA ARG A 206 1.31 14.39 1.94
C ARG A 206 0.60 14.64 0.61
N GLY A 207 0.15 15.87 0.38
CA GLY A 207 -0.50 16.25 -0.88
C GLY A 207 0.41 16.15 -2.12
N ARG A 208 1.73 16.26 -1.96
CA ARG A 208 2.69 16.02 -3.05
C ARG A 208 2.93 14.55 -3.30
N LEU A 209 3.09 13.76 -2.23
CA LEU A 209 3.26 12.31 -2.32
C LEU A 209 2.05 11.63 -2.99
N LEU A 210 0.82 12.03 -2.64
CA LEU A 210 -0.40 11.52 -3.29
C LEU A 210 -0.45 11.84 -4.79
N ARG A 211 -0.03 13.04 -5.19
CA ARG A 211 0.06 13.41 -6.62
C ARG A 211 1.13 12.61 -7.35
N LEU A 212 2.24 12.33 -6.68
CA LEU A 212 3.34 11.55 -7.21
C LEU A 212 2.94 10.08 -7.40
N ASP A 213 2.28 9.48 -6.41
CA ASP A 213 1.79 8.09 -6.45
C ASP A 213 0.71 7.88 -7.53
N ALA A 214 -0.23 8.81 -7.66
CA ALA A 214 -1.25 8.77 -8.72
C ALA A 214 -0.65 8.70 -10.15
N ARG A 215 0.62 9.08 -10.32
CA ARG A 215 1.36 9.08 -11.60
C ARG A 215 2.48 8.03 -11.64
N CYS A 216 2.82 7.41 -10.52
CA CYS A 216 3.93 6.49 -10.39
C CYS A 216 3.52 5.24 -9.61
N ALA A 217 3.35 4.13 -10.33
CA ALA A 217 3.18 2.84 -9.69
C ALA A 217 4.42 2.49 -8.84
N ASP A 218 4.18 1.98 -7.63
CA ASP A 218 5.18 1.56 -6.66
C ASP A 218 6.11 2.69 -6.17
N LEU A 219 5.57 3.89 -5.92
CA LEU A 219 6.33 4.97 -5.27
C LEU A 219 6.82 4.52 -3.89
N ARG A 220 8.13 4.65 -3.63
CA ARG A 220 8.69 4.44 -2.29
C ARG A 220 9.52 5.61 -1.85
N VAL A 221 9.44 5.94 -0.57
CA VAL A 221 10.24 7.01 0.03
C VAL A 221 10.93 6.47 1.27
N ASP A 222 12.25 6.52 1.29
CA ASP A 222 13.04 6.19 2.47
C ASP A 222 13.75 7.44 2.97
N LEU A 223 13.79 7.59 4.29
CA LEU A 223 14.50 8.63 5.00
C LEU A 223 15.28 7.94 6.12
N ASP A 224 16.57 7.78 5.95
CA ASP A 224 17.41 7.03 6.90
C ASP A 224 18.88 7.50 6.79
N ALA A 225 19.62 7.40 7.89
CA ALA A 225 21.06 7.65 7.95
C ALA A 225 21.53 8.98 7.30
N GLY A 226 20.69 10.04 7.36
CA GLY A 226 21.00 11.34 6.77
C GLY A 226 20.79 11.41 5.25
N GLU A 227 20.09 10.45 4.66
CA GLU A 227 19.71 10.41 3.25
C GLU A 227 18.19 10.32 3.10
N ALA A 228 17.64 11.07 2.15
CA ALA A 228 16.24 10.97 1.72
C ALA A 228 16.22 10.46 0.28
N VAL A 229 15.49 9.39 0.01
CA VAL A 229 15.46 8.71 -1.30
C VAL A 229 14.03 8.50 -1.76
N VAL A 230 13.70 9.01 -2.94
CA VAL A 230 12.46 8.70 -3.66
C VAL A 230 12.77 7.65 -4.74
N ARG A 231 12.05 6.53 -4.74
CA ARG A 231 12.18 5.45 -5.72
C ARG A 231 10.93 5.30 -6.56
N MET A 232 11.13 5.10 -7.85
CA MET A 232 10.08 5.02 -8.87
C MET A 232 10.38 3.88 -9.86
N HIS A 233 9.35 3.20 -10.34
CA HIS A 233 9.46 2.09 -11.30
C HIS A 233 9.12 2.47 -12.75
N SER A 234 8.68 3.70 -13.01
CA SER A 234 8.37 4.24 -14.34
C SER A 234 9.44 5.22 -14.81
N SER A 235 9.59 5.37 -16.13
CA SER A 235 10.41 6.45 -16.71
C SER A 235 9.79 7.79 -16.32
N PRO A 236 10.49 8.65 -15.57
CA PRO A 236 9.87 9.81 -14.99
C PRO A 236 9.71 10.93 -16.04
N THR A 237 8.55 11.58 -16.04
CA THR A 237 8.33 12.81 -16.82
C THR A 237 8.97 14.01 -16.13
N VAL A 238 9.00 15.17 -16.80
CA VAL A 238 9.50 16.42 -16.20
C VAL A 238 8.72 16.76 -14.93
N GLU A 239 7.39 16.66 -15.02
CA GLU A 239 6.47 16.97 -13.93
C GLU A 239 6.66 15.99 -12.76
N LEU A 240 6.88 14.70 -13.06
CA LEU A 240 7.15 13.70 -12.03
C LEU A 240 8.47 13.96 -11.31
N LEU A 241 9.50 14.39 -12.04
CA LEU A 241 10.79 14.78 -11.47
C LEU A 241 10.67 16.04 -10.61
N GLU A 242 9.93 17.05 -11.06
CA GLU A 242 9.68 18.25 -10.28
C GLU A 242 8.93 17.96 -8.97
N ASP A 243 7.90 17.11 -9.03
CA ASP A 243 7.15 16.67 -7.85
C ASP A 243 8.06 15.87 -6.89
N ALA A 244 8.86 14.93 -7.39
CA ALA A 244 9.81 14.16 -6.59
C ALA A 244 10.89 15.06 -5.94
N LEU A 245 11.42 16.02 -6.68
CA LEU A 245 12.39 17.00 -6.17
C LEU A 245 11.76 17.92 -5.12
N ALA A 246 10.50 18.33 -5.30
CA ALA A 246 9.79 19.13 -4.32
C ALA A 246 9.54 18.33 -3.02
N VAL A 247 9.21 17.04 -3.11
CA VAL A 247 9.14 16.14 -1.95
C VAL A 247 10.51 16.10 -1.25
N LEU A 248 11.59 15.77 -1.97
CA LEU A 248 12.94 15.71 -1.40
C LEU A 248 13.40 17.03 -0.76
N ALA A 249 13.06 18.16 -1.37
CA ALA A 249 13.33 19.49 -0.82
C ALA A 249 12.66 19.72 0.54
N ARG A 250 11.42 19.23 0.70
CA ARG A 250 10.69 19.32 1.96
C ARG A 250 11.25 18.37 3.00
N LEU A 251 11.50 17.11 2.63
CA LEU A 251 12.13 16.12 3.53
C LEU A 251 13.46 16.66 4.07
N ARG A 252 14.25 17.32 3.22
CA ARG A 252 15.50 17.97 3.60
C ARG A 252 15.35 19.14 4.57
N ARG A 253 14.22 19.83 4.57
CA ARG A 253 13.94 21.01 5.42
C ARG A 253 13.08 20.67 6.63
N ALA A 254 12.65 19.42 6.76
CA ALA A 254 11.74 19.01 7.82
C ALA A 254 12.33 19.42 9.18
N PRO A 255 11.54 20.14 10.02
CA PRO A 255 12.00 20.61 11.31
C PRO A 255 12.04 19.44 12.29
N VAL A 256 13.03 18.57 12.11
CA VAL A 256 13.35 17.59 13.13
C VAL A 256 14.17 18.35 14.16
N ARG A 257 13.46 19.01 15.09
CA ARG A 257 14.05 19.28 16.40
C ARG A 257 14.70 17.98 16.78
N ALA A 258 16.02 17.99 16.99
CA ALA A 258 16.75 16.83 17.42
C ALA A 258 15.96 16.27 18.59
N LEU A 259 15.23 15.19 18.32
CA LEU A 259 14.70 14.31 19.34
C LEU A 259 15.97 13.63 19.82
N ARG A 260 16.78 14.42 20.56
CA ARG A 260 17.86 13.92 21.37
C ARG A 260 17.16 12.88 22.20
N ASN A 261 17.52 11.63 21.95
CA ASN A 261 17.14 10.51 22.75
C ASN A 261 17.16 10.95 24.22
N ASP A 262 15.99 11.10 24.81
CA ASP A 262 15.81 10.83 26.23
C ASP A 262 15.89 9.30 26.41
N GLU A 263 16.99 8.71 25.94
CA GLU A 263 17.44 7.38 26.36
C GLU A 263 18.44 7.61 27.49
N ALA A 264 17.85 7.72 28.68
CA ALA A 264 18.40 7.18 29.91
C ALA A 264 18.33 5.65 29.88
#